data_AF-A0A956E7I3-F1
#
_entry.id   AF-A0A956E7I3-F1
#
_cell.length_a   1.000
_cell.length_b   1.000
_cell.length_c   1.000
_cell.angle_alpha   90.00
_cell.angle_beta   90.00
_cell.angle_gamma   90.00
#
_symmetry.space_group_name_H-M   'P 1'
#
loop_
_entity.id
_entity.type
_entity.pdbx_description
1 polymer ?
#
loop_
_entity_poly.entity_id
_entity_poly.type
_entity_poly.pdbx_seq_one_letter_code
_entity_poly.pdbx_strand_id
1 'polypeptide(L)'
;MREARAELVRIDAHGVVHPIGTVASQRLRAREGAYRMLPAPAHVVLMRYTGEDGRRDAEDGAIVRLAGEITSPGTMCDVLALLGQTGWRGELIVLDGEATRAIFFDGGNVVGAQTTVDEERLGMVMYRFGAIDEAQHEAVMEKVRAGSRFGQGAIELGVISEERLYKLIGKQIDEIVFATFAVSDGTFFFLDGFDEGRLVSHHTVSANALLMDGVTRLDEMRFFRVKIPSSEHVPVKRDAQDEPGEEFKKTWDAIDGLSSIEELGRLTGRGEFTTTKDVYAMIQSKHVRIEPPRMSGGPEAVVGVANLVLERVHQAADAAGKGTVLRQSLE
;
A
#
# COMPACT_ATOMS: atom_id res chain seq x y z
N MET A 1 -0.25 11.99 -14.82
CA MET A 1 -1.02 13.17 -14.35
C MET A 1 -2.46 12.91 -14.78
N ARG A 2 -3.37 12.59 -13.84
CA ARG A 2 -4.80 12.50 -14.16
C ARG A 2 -5.19 13.76 -14.92
N GLU A 3 -5.99 13.67 -15.98
CA GLU A 3 -6.46 14.87 -16.67
C GLU A 3 -7.21 15.72 -15.64
N ALA A 4 -6.60 16.77 -15.09
CA ALA A 4 -7.20 17.59 -14.03
C ALA A 4 -8.58 18.15 -14.44
N ARG A 5 -8.82 18.23 -15.74
CA ARG A 5 -10.10 18.61 -16.33
C ARG A 5 -11.20 17.53 -16.17
N ALA A 6 -10.85 16.25 -16.09
CA ALA A 6 -11.80 15.14 -15.94
C ALA A 6 -12.48 15.13 -14.56
N GLU A 7 -11.83 15.68 -13.54
CA GLU A 7 -12.37 15.81 -12.17
C GLU A 7 -12.97 17.20 -11.90
N LEU A 8 -12.97 18.09 -12.89
CA LEU A 8 -13.38 19.48 -12.71
C LEU A 8 -14.90 19.63 -12.59
N VAL A 9 -15.31 20.47 -11.64
CA VAL A 9 -16.68 20.93 -11.40
C VAL A 9 -16.67 22.46 -11.40
N ARG A 10 -17.73 23.09 -11.91
CA ARG A 10 -17.96 24.53 -11.82
C ARG A 10 -19.20 24.81 -11.00
N ILE A 11 -19.09 25.69 -10.03
CA ILE A 11 -20.24 26.26 -9.32
C ILE A 11 -20.49 27.63 -9.94
N ASP A 12 -21.70 27.85 -10.44
CA ASP A 12 -22.06 29.14 -11.06
C ASP A 12 -22.54 30.18 -10.03
N ALA A 13 -22.89 31.37 -10.50
CA ALA A 13 -23.36 32.48 -9.65
C ALA A 13 -24.70 32.20 -8.95
N HIS A 14 -25.44 31.17 -9.37
CA HIS A 14 -26.68 30.73 -8.74
C HIS A 14 -26.47 29.58 -7.75
N GLY A 15 -25.21 29.13 -7.56
CA GLY A 15 -24.87 28.02 -6.68
C GLY A 15 -25.13 26.64 -7.31
N VAL A 16 -25.37 26.56 -8.63
CA VAL A 16 -25.61 25.29 -9.31
C VAL A 16 -24.26 24.64 -9.64
N VAL A 17 -24.16 23.36 -9.33
CA VAL A 17 -22.97 22.53 -9.54
C VAL A 17 -23.02 21.89 -10.93
N HIS A 18 -22.10 22.28 -11.81
CA HIS A 18 -21.97 21.78 -13.17
C HIS A 18 -20.72 20.90 -13.31
N PRO A 19 -20.84 19.57 -13.49
CA PRO A 19 -19.67 18.74 -13.80
C PRO A 19 -19.13 19.11 -15.18
N ILE A 20 -17.84 19.43 -15.27
CA ILE A 20 -17.14 19.69 -16.55
C ILE A 20 -16.51 18.40 -17.06
N GLY A 21 -15.92 17.60 -16.17
CA GLY A 21 -15.24 16.37 -16.51
C GLY A 21 -16.10 15.12 -16.32
N THR A 22 -15.71 14.02 -16.98
CA THR A 22 -16.44 12.74 -16.93
C THR A 22 -16.40 12.11 -15.55
N VAL A 23 -15.26 12.14 -14.86
CA VAL A 23 -15.10 11.61 -13.51
C VAL A 23 -15.93 12.41 -12.50
N ALA A 24 -15.91 13.75 -12.61
CA ALA A 24 -16.76 14.61 -11.81
C ALA A 24 -18.25 14.29 -12.00
N SER A 25 -18.70 14.13 -13.25
CA SER A 25 -20.08 13.77 -13.55
C SER A 25 -20.48 12.42 -12.95
N GLN A 26 -19.61 11.41 -13.01
CA GLN A 26 -19.88 10.10 -12.42
C GLN A 26 -19.97 10.19 -10.89
N ARG A 27 -19.03 10.89 -10.25
CA ARG A 27 -19.00 11.07 -8.78
C ARG A 27 -20.23 11.81 -8.27
N LEU A 28 -20.71 12.84 -8.98
CA LEU A 28 -21.93 13.58 -8.61
C LEU A 28 -23.20 12.73 -8.78
N ARG A 29 -23.33 11.96 -9.87
CA ARG A 29 -24.49 11.08 -10.09
C ARG A 29 -24.61 10.00 -9.02
N ALA A 30 -23.48 9.44 -8.58
CA ALA A 30 -23.46 8.46 -7.49
C ALA A 30 -23.75 9.06 -6.09
N ARG A 31 -23.96 10.38 -6.01
CA ARG A 31 -24.17 11.17 -4.80
C ARG A 31 -25.48 11.97 -4.91
N GLU A 32 -26.49 11.39 -5.56
CA GLU A 32 -27.82 11.99 -5.61
C GLU A 32 -28.42 12.12 -4.20
N GLY A 33 -29.06 13.26 -3.94
CA GLY A 33 -29.78 13.51 -2.70
C GLY A 33 -29.52 14.91 -2.14
N ALA A 34 -30.10 15.17 -0.96
CA ALA A 34 -29.97 16.44 -0.27
C ALA A 34 -28.79 16.44 0.72
N TYR A 35 -28.03 17.54 0.67
CA TYR A 35 -26.84 17.73 1.48
C TYR A 35 -26.96 19.01 2.29
N ARG A 36 -26.58 18.92 3.57
CA ARG A 36 -26.34 20.09 4.40
C ARG A 36 -25.01 20.73 4.02
N MET A 37 -25.06 22.02 3.70
CA MET A 37 -23.88 22.87 3.53
C MET A 37 -23.29 23.23 4.90
N LEU A 38 -22.03 22.89 5.13
CA LEU A 38 -21.31 23.22 6.37
C LEU A 38 -20.46 24.49 6.18
N PRO A 39 -20.28 25.32 7.21
CA PRO A 39 -19.37 26.46 7.15
C PRO A 39 -17.94 26.00 6.79
N ALA A 40 -17.31 26.66 5.81
CA ALA A 40 -15.96 26.36 5.34
C ALA A 40 -15.28 27.64 4.81
N PRO A 41 -13.94 27.66 4.70
CA PRO A 41 -13.22 28.73 4.00
C PRO A 41 -13.69 28.91 2.56
N ALA A 42 -13.53 30.12 2.00
CA ALA A 42 -14.09 30.48 0.68
C ALA A 42 -13.64 29.61 -0.51
N HIS A 43 -12.52 28.89 -0.39
CA HIS A 43 -11.98 28.00 -1.43
C HIS A 43 -12.36 26.52 -1.22
N VAL A 44 -13.19 26.21 -0.21
CA VAL A 44 -13.61 24.85 0.13
C VAL A 44 -15.13 24.76 0.17
N VAL A 45 -15.69 23.74 -0.47
CA VAL A 45 -17.10 23.39 -0.34
C VAL A 45 -17.20 22.12 0.49
N LEU A 46 -17.72 22.25 1.71
CA LEU A 46 -17.95 21.13 2.61
C LEU A 46 -19.44 20.82 2.75
N MET A 47 -19.88 19.72 2.15
CA MET A 47 -21.26 19.27 2.19
C MET A 47 -21.36 17.87 2.81
N ARG A 48 -22.43 17.62 3.57
CA ARG A 48 -22.71 16.32 4.16
C ARG A 48 -24.12 15.88 3.84
N TYR A 49 -24.29 14.65 3.36
CA TYR A 49 -25.61 14.08 3.11
C TYR A 49 -26.40 14.01 4.42
N THR A 50 -27.68 14.41 4.38
CA THR A 50 -28.58 14.55 5.54
C THR A 50 -30.04 14.23 5.20
N GLY A 51 -30.28 13.48 4.12
CA GLY A 51 -31.62 13.33 3.55
C GLY A 51 -32.32 14.67 3.25
N GLU A 52 -33.64 14.62 3.03
CA GLU A 52 -34.46 15.77 2.63
C GLU A 52 -34.80 16.73 3.78
N ASP A 53 -34.71 16.30 5.03
CA ASP A 53 -35.09 17.11 6.19
C ASP A 53 -33.94 17.97 6.74
N GLY A 54 -32.73 17.79 6.21
CA GLY A 54 -31.51 18.52 6.59
C GLY A 54 -30.98 18.17 7.97
N ARG A 55 -31.56 17.17 8.63
CA ARG A 55 -31.12 16.66 9.94
C ARG A 55 -30.24 15.46 9.72
N ARG A 56 -29.47 15.15 10.75
CA ARG A 56 -28.59 14.01 10.70
C ARG A 56 -29.28 12.83 11.34
N ASP A 57 -29.50 11.81 10.54
CA ASP A 57 -30.03 10.53 10.97
C ASP A 57 -28.93 9.46 11.01
N ALA A 58 -29.24 8.33 11.66
CA ALA A 58 -28.32 7.20 11.74
C ALA A 58 -28.05 6.57 10.36
N GLU A 59 -29.01 6.69 9.43
CA GLU A 59 -28.97 6.12 8.09
C GLU A 59 -28.14 6.96 7.10
N ASP A 60 -27.83 8.22 7.43
CA ASP A 60 -27.04 9.11 6.58
C ASP A 60 -25.56 8.73 6.51
N GLY A 61 -25.13 7.76 7.31
CA GLY A 61 -23.76 7.27 7.43
C GLY A 61 -22.99 7.85 8.63
N ALA A 62 -21.77 7.36 8.80
CA ALA A 62 -20.91 7.68 9.95
C ALA A 62 -20.56 9.18 10.07
N ILE A 63 -20.20 9.61 11.29
CA ILE A 63 -19.73 10.99 11.54
C ILE A 63 -18.36 11.10 10.87
N VAL A 64 -18.13 12.11 10.03
CA VAL A 64 -16.77 12.44 9.60
C VAL A 64 -16.12 13.26 10.72
N ARG A 65 -15.18 12.66 11.45
CA ARG A 65 -14.45 13.34 12.54
C ARG A 65 -13.24 14.10 12.03
N LEU A 66 -12.49 13.50 11.10
CA LEU A 66 -11.35 14.13 10.43
C LEU A 66 -11.46 13.87 8.93
N ALA A 67 -10.99 14.82 8.12
CA ALA A 67 -10.80 14.64 6.70
C ALA A 67 -9.71 15.58 6.21
N GLY A 68 -9.00 15.19 5.15
CA GLY A 68 -7.96 16.04 4.58
C GLY A 68 -7.38 15.49 3.28
N GLU A 69 -6.59 16.33 2.63
CA GLU A 69 -5.77 15.97 1.48
C GLU A 69 -4.42 15.41 1.95
N ILE A 70 -3.89 14.46 1.19
CA ILE A 70 -2.54 13.92 1.35
C ILE A 70 -1.73 14.55 0.23
N THR A 71 -0.73 15.35 0.59
CA THR A 71 0.08 16.10 -0.39
C THR A 71 1.58 15.77 -0.31
N SER A 72 1.96 14.88 0.61
CA SER A 72 3.34 14.45 0.81
C SER A 72 3.39 13.09 1.51
N PRO A 73 4.45 12.29 1.26
CA PRO A 73 4.71 11.10 2.07
C PRO A 73 4.81 11.44 3.55
N GLY A 74 4.31 10.56 4.42
CA GLY A 74 4.36 10.73 5.87
C GLY A 74 3.22 11.53 6.49
N THR A 75 2.36 12.20 5.72
CA THR A 75 1.14 12.86 6.26
C THR A 75 0.28 11.87 7.06
N MET A 76 0.21 10.62 6.61
CA MET A 76 -0.54 9.57 7.31
C MET A 76 0.10 9.14 8.64
N CYS A 77 1.39 9.37 8.85
CA CYS A 77 2.05 9.12 10.12
C CYS A 77 1.50 10.03 11.21
N ASP A 78 1.30 11.32 10.91
CA ASP A 78 0.75 12.29 11.85
C ASP A 78 -0.71 11.97 12.20
N VAL A 79 -1.50 11.58 11.19
CA VAL A 79 -2.89 11.12 11.39
C VAL A 79 -2.92 9.89 12.27
N LEU A 80 -2.03 8.91 12.04
CA LEU A 80 -1.97 7.70 12.86
C LEU A 80 -1.57 8.02 14.31
N ALA A 81 -0.60 8.91 14.51
CA ALA A 81 -0.18 9.36 15.84
C ALA A 81 -1.34 10.00 16.61
N LEU A 82 -2.10 10.88 15.95
CA LEU A 82 -3.29 11.52 16.52
C LEU A 82 -4.35 10.47 16.91
N LEU A 83 -4.64 9.51 16.04
CA LEU A 83 -5.63 8.46 16.33
C LEU A 83 -5.17 7.53 17.46
N GLY A 84 -3.89 7.19 17.51
CA GLY A 84 -3.29 6.43 18.60
C GLY A 84 -3.39 7.14 19.95
N GLN A 85 -3.17 8.45 19.97
CA GLN A 85 -3.24 9.27 21.20
C GLN A 85 -4.68 9.53 21.66
N THR A 86 -5.59 9.84 20.73
CA THR A 86 -6.98 10.19 21.06
C THR A 86 -7.80 8.99 21.52
N GLY A 87 -7.40 7.78 21.13
CA GLY A 87 -8.09 6.55 21.50
C GLY A 87 -9.47 6.41 20.86
N TRP A 88 -9.76 7.19 19.82
CA TRP A 88 -11.08 7.18 19.18
C TRP A 88 -11.37 5.85 18.50
N ARG A 89 -12.60 5.37 18.70
CA ARG A 89 -13.16 4.27 17.94
C ARG A 89 -13.62 4.76 16.58
N GLY A 90 -13.19 4.13 15.49
CA GLY A 90 -13.57 4.56 14.15
C GLY A 90 -12.80 3.89 13.02
N GLU A 91 -13.12 4.30 11.80
CA GLU A 91 -12.51 3.82 10.57
C GLU A 91 -11.74 4.94 9.88
N LEU A 92 -10.44 4.72 9.67
CA LEU A 92 -9.62 5.56 8.81
C LEU A 92 -9.66 5.02 7.38
N ILE A 93 -10.21 5.79 6.46
CA ILE A 93 -10.22 5.50 5.03
C ILE A 93 -9.15 6.37 4.36
N VAL A 94 -8.25 5.73 3.60
CA VAL A 94 -7.23 6.37 2.79
C VAL A 94 -7.50 6.06 1.32
N LEU A 95 -7.61 7.11 0.51
CA LEU A 95 -7.92 7.05 -0.92
C LEU A 95 -6.75 7.64 -1.70
N ASP A 96 -6.09 6.82 -2.52
CA ASP A 96 -5.03 7.23 -3.44
C ASP A 96 -5.27 6.56 -4.79
N GLY A 97 -5.43 7.35 -5.84
CA GLY A 97 -5.73 6.78 -7.14
C GLY A 97 -7.09 6.07 -7.14
N GLU A 98 -7.11 4.79 -7.49
CA GLU A 98 -8.25 3.87 -7.36
C GLU A 98 -8.13 2.99 -6.10
N ALA A 99 -6.99 3.07 -5.41
CA ALA A 99 -6.72 2.33 -4.20
C ALA A 99 -7.47 2.93 -3.01
N THR A 100 -8.21 2.07 -2.33
CA THR A 100 -8.85 2.33 -1.05
C THR A 100 -8.27 1.39 0.00
N ARG A 101 -7.84 1.98 1.12
CA ARG A 101 -7.42 1.27 2.34
C ARG A 101 -8.28 1.74 3.51
N ALA A 102 -8.77 0.81 4.31
CA ALA A 102 -9.52 1.09 5.52
C ALA A 102 -8.80 0.47 6.71
N ILE A 103 -8.58 1.25 7.77
CA ILE A 103 -7.92 0.81 9.01
C ILE A 103 -8.88 1.10 10.16
N PHE A 104 -9.21 0.06 10.93
CA PHE A 104 -10.16 0.15 12.02
C PHE A 104 -9.43 0.39 13.34
N PHE A 105 -9.90 1.38 14.12
CA PHE A 105 -9.31 1.79 15.39
C PHE A 105 -10.26 1.56 16.55
N ASP A 106 -9.71 1.09 17.67
CA ASP A 106 -10.40 1.03 18.95
C ASP A 106 -9.42 1.22 20.12
N GLY A 107 -9.69 2.20 20.98
CA GLY A 107 -8.89 2.46 22.18
C GLY A 107 -7.40 2.70 21.92
N GLY A 108 -7.05 3.34 20.78
CA GLY A 108 -5.66 3.62 20.40
C GLY A 108 -4.93 2.44 19.76
N ASN A 109 -5.67 1.37 19.42
CA ASN A 109 -5.17 0.20 18.74
C ASN A 109 -5.79 0.08 17.35
N VAL A 110 -5.03 -0.45 16.40
CA VAL A 110 -5.56 -0.97 15.15
C VAL A 110 -6.14 -2.35 15.41
N VAL A 111 -7.41 -2.51 15.08
CA VAL A 111 -8.16 -3.76 15.30
C VAL A 111 -8.47 -4.55 14.03
N GLY A 112 -8.14 -3.97 12.88
CA GLY A 112 -8.25 -4.63 11.58
C GLY A 112 -7.93 -3.68 10.44
N ALA A 113 -7.79 -4.24 9.24
CA ALA A 113 -7.60 -3.46 8.02
C ALA A 113 -8.23 -4.15 6.80
N GLN A 114 -8.61 -3.35 5.81
CA GLN A 114 -9.10 -3.79 4.50
C GLN A 114 -8.39 -2.98 3.41
N THR A 115 -8.22 -3.59 2.25
CA THR A 115 -7.57 -2.95 1.10
C THR A 115 -8.16 -3.47 -0.20
N THR A 116 -8.12 -2.63 -1.22
CA THR A 116 -8.47 -2.97 -2.60
C THR A 116 -7.23 -3.32 -3.43
N VAL A 117 -6.03 -2.98 -2.95
CA VAL A 117 -4.74 -3.22 -3.63
C VAL A 117 -4.40 -4.70 -3.56
N ASP A 118 -4.18 -5.31 -4.73
CA ASP A 118 -4.01 -6.76 -4.85
C ASP A 118 -2.77 -7.26 -4.10
N GLU A 119 -1.67 -6.50 -4.14
CA GLU A 119 -0.40 -6.82 -3.49
C GLU A 119 -0.48 -6.86 -1.95
N GLU A 120 -1.50 -6.22 -1.39
CA GLU A 120 -1.75 -6.11 0.05
C GLU A 120 -2.82 -7.10 0.54
N ARG A 121 -3.44 -7.86 -0.36
CA ARG A 121 -4.46 -8.85 0.01
C ARG A 121 -3.81 -10.04 0.70
N LEU A 122 -4.60 -10.68 1.57
CA LEU A 122 -4.15 -11.81 2.40
C LEU A 122 -3.48 -12.92 1.58
N GLY A 123 -4.03 -13.27 0.41
CA GLY A 123 -3.43 -14.29 -0.47
C GLY A 123 -2.03 -13.91 -0.93
N MET A 124 -1.82 -12.66 -1.34
CA MET A 124 -0.51 -12.19 -1.76
C MET A 124 0.46 -12.05 -0.58
N VAL A 125 -0.02 -11.63 0.60
CA VAL A 125 0.80 -11.65 1.83
C VAL A 125 1.22 -13.08 2.18
N MET A 126 0.30 -14.04 2.14
CA MET A 126 0.62 -15.46 2.37
C MET A 126 1.66 -15.97 1.36
N TYR A 127 1.55 -15.57 0.09
CA TYR A 127 2.52 -15.92 -0.95
C TYR A 127 3.90 -15.29 -0.68
N ARG A 128 3.98 -13.97 -0.45
CA ARG A 128 5.24 -13.22 -0.22
C ARG A 128 5.99 -13.71 1.02
N PHE A 129 5.28 -14.22 2.03
CA PHE A 129 5.87 -14.79 3.24
C PHE A 129 6.02 -16.33 3.19
N GLY A 130 5.93 -16.95 2.00
CA GLY A 130 6.19 -18.38 1.80
C GLY A 130 5.23 -19.29 2.55
N ALA A 131 4.02 -18.81 2.84
CA ALA A 131 2.98 -19.60 3.47
C ALA A 131 2.20 -20.45 2.48
N ILE A 132 2.09 -19.97 1.24
CA ILE A 132 1.51 -20.70 0.11
C ILE A 132 2.36 -20.48 -1.14
N ASP A 133 2.31 -21.43 -2.06
CA ASP A 133 2.81 -21.26 -3.43
C ASP A 133 1.69 -20.78 -4.38
N GLU A 134 2.03 -20.60 -5.66
CA GLU A 134 1.11 -20.12 -6.69
C GLU A 134 -0.04 -21.11 -6.97
N ALA A 135 0.24 -22.41 -6.95
CA ALA A 135 -0.77 -23.44 -7.18
C ALA A 135 -1.77 -23.51 -6.02
N GLN A 136 -1.28 -23.40 -4.79
CA GLN A 136 -2.10 -23.31 -3.58
C GLN A 136 -2.92 -22.02 -3.56
N HIS A 137 -2.34 -20.89 -3.97
CA HIS A 137 -3.08 -19.63 -4.10
C HIS A 137 -4.25 -19.78 -5.06
N GLU A 138 -4.03 -20.33 -6.26
CA GLU A 138 -5.09 -20.52 -7.24
C GLU A 138 -6.18 -21.49 -6.74
N ALA A 139 -5.77 -22.58 -6.06
CA ALA A 139 -6.72 -23.52 -5.46
C ALA A 139 -7.62 -22.86 -4.40
N VAL A 140 -7.09 -21.93 -3.59
CA VAL A 140 -7.88 -21.15 -2.63
C VAL A 140 -8.77 -20.14 -3.36
N MET A 141 -8.30 -19.54 -4.45
CA MET A 141 -9.11 -18.61 -5.25
C MET A 141 -10.35 -19.26 -5.85
N GLU A 142 -10.28 -20.55 -6.26
CA GLU A 142 -11.47 -21.31 -6.68
C GLU A 142 -12.54 -21.40 -5.57
N LYS A 143 -12.13 -21.61 -4.32
CA LYS A 143 -13.05 -21.55 -3.16
C LYS A 143 -13.65 -20.16 -2.97
N VAL A 144 -12.87 -19.11 -3.20
CA VAL A 144 -13.35 -17.72 -3.12
C VAL A 144 -14.37 -17.42 -4.20
N ARG A 145 -14.15 -17.90 -5.43
CA ARG A 145 -15.13 -17.80 -6.54
C ARG A 145 -16.44 -18.51 -6.22
N ALA A 146 -16.39 -19.57 -5.39
CA ALA A 146 -17.56 -20.28 -4.87
C ALA A 146 -18.23 -19.61 -3.64
N GLY A 147 -17.71 -18.46 -3.17
CA GLY A 147 -18.30 -17.65 -2.09
C GLY A 147 -17.61 -17.76 -0.73
N SER A 148 -16.56 -18.56 -0.57
CA SER A 148 -15.80 -18.63 0.68
C SER A 148 -14.90 -17.41 0.89
N ARG A 149 -14.61 -17.07 2.16
CA ARG A 149 -13.52 -16.13 2.47
C ARG A 149 -12.16 -16.81 2.20
N PHE A 150 -11.17 -16.07 1.69
CA PHE A 150 -9.86 -16.63 1.34
C PHE A 150 -9.22 -17.41 2.49
N GLY A 151 -9.15 -16.83 3.69
CA GLY A 151 -8.56 -17.49 4.86
C GLY A 151 -9.28 -18.78 5.27
N GLN A 152 -10.62 -18.78 5.19
CA GLN A 152 -11.42 -19.98 5.47
C GLN A 152 -11.17 -21.06 4.41
N GLY A 153 -11.17 -20.69 3.13
CA GLY A 153 -10.87 -21.61 2.02
C GLY A 153 -9.48 -22.23 2.17
N ALA A 154 -8.49 -21.46 2.64
CA ALA A 154 -7.14 -21.94 2.89
C ALA A 154 -7.07 -22.97 4.04
N ILE A 155 -7.84 -22.78 5.12
CA ILE A 155 -7.95 -23.75 6.21
C ILE A 155 -8.64 -25.02 5.73
N GLU A 156 -9.76 -24.90 5.01
CA GLU A 156 -10.53 -26.03 4.50
C GLU A 156 -9.73 -26.92 3.54
N LEU A 157 -8.83 -26.32 2.75
CA LEU A 157 -7.94 -27.05 1.85
C LEU A 157 -6.69 -27.62 2.55
N GLY A 158 -6.51 -27.33 3.86
CA GLY A 158 -5.36 -27.80 4.63
C GLY A 158 -4.03 -27.16 4.23
N VAL A 159 -4.04 -26.06 3.47
CA VAL A 159 -2.80 -25.38 3.05
C VAL A 159 -2.18 -24.55 4.19
N ILE A 160 -3.00 -24.18 5.19
CA ILE A 160 -2.56 -23.40 6.34
C ILE A 160 -3.34 -23.77 7.61
N SER A 161 -2.68 -23.69 8.78
CA SER A 161 -3.35 -23.80 10.07
C SER A 161 -3.98 -22.47 10.51
N GLU A 162 -5.00 -22.52 11.36
CA GLU A 162 -5.63 -21.33 11.96
C GLU A 162 -4.62 -20.42 12.66
N GLU A 163 -3.68 -21.01 13.43
CA GLU A 163 -2.65 -20.25 14.14
C GLU A 163 -1.73 -19.49 13.17
N ARG A 164 -1.31 -20.14 12.07
CA ARG A 164 -0.44 -19.50 11.08
C ARG A 164 -1.20 -18.45 10.28
N LEU A 165 -2.47 -18.69 9.98
CA LEU A 165 -3.35 -17.71 9.33
C LEU A 165 -3.51 -16.46 10.20
N TYR A 166 -3.76 -16.61 11.50
CA TYR A 166 -3.86 -15.48 12.43
C TYR A 166 -2.60 -14.61 12.42
N LYS A 167 -1.41 -15.21 12.41
CA LYS A 167 -0.14 -14.47 12.30
C LYS A 167 -0.03 -13.69 10.98
N LEU A 168 -0.47 -14.29 9.87
CA LEU A 168 -0.41 -13.65 8.54
C LEU A 168 -1.46 -12.56 8.35
N ILE A 169 -2.62 -12.65 9.00
CA ILE A 169 -3.58 -11.53 9.05
C ILE A 169 -2.95 -10.35 9.81
N GLY A 170 -2.25 -10.61 10.92
CA GLY A 170 -1.48 -9.57 11.62
C GLY A 170 -0.44 -8.90 10.69
N LYS A 171 0.29 -9.70 9.90
CA LYS A 171 1.23 -9.18 8.90
C LYS A 171 0.54 -8.39 7.78
N GLN A 172 -0.66 -8.79 7.36
CA GLN A 172 -1.44 -8.04 6.39
C GLN A 172 -1.81 -6.65 6.93
N ILE A 173 -2.22 -6.57 8.19
CA ILE A 173 -2.51 -5.30 8.86
C ILE A 173 -1.25 -4.42 8.88
N ASP A 174 -0.09 -4.97 9.28
CA ASP A 174 1.20 -4.27 9.23
C ASP A 174 1.46 -3.68 7.83
N GLU A 175 1.36 -4.51 6.78
CA GLU A 175 1.65 -4.10 5.39
C GLU A 175 0.68 -3.02 4.89
N ILE A 176 -0.63 -3.13 5.17
CA ILE A 176 -1.62 -2.11 4.77
C ILE A 176 -1.33 -0.78 5.47
N VAL A 177 -1.05 -0.80 6.77
CA VAL A 177 -0.73 0.41 7.54
C VAL A 177 0.54 1.05 7.00
N PHE A 178 1.62 0.27 6.78
CA PHE A 178 2.87 0.80 6.24
C PHE A 178 2.71 1.35 4.82
N ALA A 179 1.87 0.72 3.98
CA ALA A 179 1.55 1.24 2.65
C ALA A 179 0.88 2.62 2.71
N THR A 180 0.02 2.89 3.71
CA THR A 180 -0.57 4.23 3.87
C THR A 180 0.46 5.32 4.15
N PHE A 181 1.60 5.00 4.78
CA PHE A 181 2.65 5.99 5.06
C PHE A 181 3.40 6.45 3.80
N ALA A 182 3.43 5.59 2.77
CA ALA A 182 4.06 5.89 1.49
C ALA A 182 3.15 6.71 0.55
N VAL A 183 1.85 6.82 0.85
CA VAL A 183 0.90 7.61 0.06
C VAL A 183 1.35 9.07 0.06
N SER A 184 1.47 9.64 -1.14
CA SER A 184 2.02 10.99 -1.35
C SER A 184 1.02 11.96 -1.98
N ASP A 185 -0.06 11.44 -2.54
CA ASP A 185 -1.16 12.18 -3.14
C ASP A 185 -2.46 11.43 -2.83
N GLY A 186 -3.52 12.13 -2.45
CA GLY A 186 -4.79 11.47 -2.11
C GLY A 186 -5.64 12.23 -1.11
N THR A 187 -6.60 11.53 -0.51
CA THR A 187 -7.45 12.06 0.57
C THR A 187 -7.65 11.01 1.66
N PHE A 188 -7.95 11.46 2.87
CA PHE A 188 -8.32 10.57 3.97
C PHE A 188 -9.56 11.07 4.69
N PHE A 189 -10.24 10.13 5.34
CA PHE A 189 -11.40 10.37 6.19
C PHE A 189 -11.30 9.49 7.43
N PHE A 190 -11.49 10.06 8.62
CA PHE A 190 -11.72 9.28 9.83
C PHE A 190 -13.21 9.34 10.18
N LEU A 191 -13.86 8.19 10.10
CA LEU A 191 -15.28 8.00 10.37
C LEU A 191 -15.49 7.48 11.79
N ASP A 192 -16.47 8.02 12.48
CA ASP A 192 -16.83 7.59 13.83
C ASP A 192 -17.56 6.25 13.83
N GLY A 193 -17.01 5.30 14.58
CA GLY A 193 -17.48 3.93 14.61
C GLY A 193 -17.26 3.18 13.30
N PHE A 194 -17.57 1.89 13.34
CA PHE A 194 -17.61 0.99 12.20
C PHE A 194 -18.42 -0.25 12.58
N ASP A 195 -18.91 -0.97 11.58
CA ASP A 195 -19.57 -2.27 11.75
C ASP A 195 -18.54 -3.37 12.06
N GLU A 196 -18.67 -4.02 13.22
CA GLU A 196 -17.79 -5.12 13.64
C GLU A 196 -17.84 -6.32 12.70
N GLY A 197 -18.94 -6.54 11.97
CA GLY A 197 -19.05 -7.63 10.98
C GLY A 197 -18.05 -7.50 9.81
N ARG A 198 -17.46 -6.31 9.64
CA ARG A 198 -16.40 -6.04 8.64
C ARG A 198 -15.02 -6.51 9.09
N LEU A 199 -14.80 -6.73 10.39
CA LEU A 199 -13.55 -7.28 10.88
C LEU A 199 -13.44 -8.76 10.47
N VAL A 200 -12.32 -9.10 9.82
CA VAL A 200 -12.04 -10.49 9.43
C VAL A 200 -11.65 -11.33 10.65
N SER A 201 -10.98 -10.69 11.61
CA SER A 201 -10.56 -11.26 12.89
C SER A 201 -10.34 -10.14 13.91
N HIS A 202 -10.42 -10.48 15.20
CA HIS A 202 -10.09 -9.57 16.29
C HIS A 202 -8.58 -9.57 16.51
N HIS A 203 -7.86 -8.80 15.71
CA HIS A 203 -6.48 -8.44 16.00
C HIS A 203 -6.48 -7.19 16.87
N THR A 204 -5.43 -7.02 17.66
CA THR A 204 -5.21 -5.77 18.40
C THR A 204 -3.74 -5.46 18.36
N VAL A 205 -3.37 -4.39 17.67
CA VAL A 205 -2.00 -3.91 17.59
C VAL A 205 -1.98 -2.44 17.98
N SER A 206 -1.05 -2.02 18.83
CA SER A 206 -0.95 -0.62 19.22
C SER A 206 -0.66 0.25 17.99
N ALA A 207 -1.46 1.30 17.79
CA ALA A 207 -1.24 2.24 16.70
C ALA A 207 0.13 2.94 16.82
N ASN A 208 0.57 3.22 18.05
CA ASN A 208 1.89 3.81 18.31
C ASN A 208 3.03 2.85 17.97
N ALA A 209 2.87 1.55 18.25
CA ALA A 209 3.89 0.56 17.87
C ALA A 209 4.00 0.45 16.34
N LEU A 210 2.86 0.37 15.65
CA LEU A 210 2.82 0.38 14.18
C LEU A 210 3.43 1.65 13.58
N LEU A 211 3.16 2.81 14.19
CA LEU A 211 3.76 4.07 13.77
C LEU A 211 5.29 4.01 13.85
N MET A 212 5.83 3.61 15.00
CA MET A 212 7.29 3.57 15.21
C MET A 212 7.96 2.56 14.29
N ASP A 213 7.38 1.36 14.15
CA ASP A 213 7.91 0.32 13.27
C ASP A 213 7.85 0.75 11.80
N GLY A 214 6.75 1.36 11.37
CA GLY A 214 6.58 1.76 9.97
C GLY A 214 7.43 2.96 9.56
N VAL A 215 7.60 3.95 10.44
CA VAL A 215 8.54 5.07 10.21
C VAL A 215 9.97 4.54 10.11
N THR A 216 10.39 3.70 11.06
CA THR A 216 11.71 3.07 11.03
C THR A 216 11.92 2.28 9.75
N ARG A 217 10.94 1.47 9.34
CA ARG A 217 10.97 0.68 8.11
C ARG A 217 11.06 1.54 6.85
N LEU A 218 10.33 2.65 6.78
CA LEU A 218 10.34 3.56 5.64
C LEU A 218 11.73 4.21 5.46
N ASP A 219 12.31 4.68 6.56
CA ASP A 219 13.64 5.30 6.56
C ASP A 219 14.75 4.29 6.25
N GLU A 220 14.71 3.12 6.89
CA GLU A 220 15.65 2.03 6.62
C GLU A 220 15.57 1.58 5.17
N MET A 221 14.37 1.38 4.62
CA MET A 221 14.22 1.00 3.20
C MET A 221 14.76 2.05 2.25
N ARG A 222 14.49 3.33 2.50
CA ARG A 222 15.06 4.43 1.70
C ARG A 222 16.59 4.37 1.69
N PHE A 223 17.20 4.08 2.85
CA PHE A 223 18.64 3.93 2.97
C PHE A 223 19.17 2.67 2.27
N PHE A 224 18.52 1.53 2.43
CA PHE A 224 18.93 0.28 1.79
C PHE A 224 18.88 0.37 0.27
N ARG A 225 17.87 1.06 -0.28
CA ARG A 225 17.66 1.27 -1.72
C ARG A 225 18.81 1.99 -2.42
N VAL A 226 19.67 2.69 -1.69
CA VAL A 226 20.90 3.29 -2.24
C VAL A 226 21.89 2.22 -2.70
N LYS A 227 21.99 1.08 -1.98
CA LYS A 227 22.87 -0.04 -2.34
C LYS A 227 22.14 -1.19 -3.02
N ILE A 228 20.84 -1.36 -2.73
CA ILE A 228 19.99 -2.44 -3.25
C ILE A 228 18.79 -1.80 -3.96
N PRO A 229 18.92 -1.36 -5.22
CA PRO A 229 17.92 -0.53 -5.88
C PRO A 229 16.53 -1.16 -6.02
N SER A 230 16.43 -2.49 -6.17
CA SER A 230 15.14 -3.19 -6.27
C SER A 230 15.18 -4.55 -5.55
N SER A 231 14.01 -5.10 -5.23
CA SER A 231 13.86 -6.44 -4.67
C SER A 231 14.24 -7.56 -5.65
N GLU A 232 14.34 -7.24 -6.93
CA GLU A 232 14.75 -8.17 -7.99
C GLU A 232 16.28 -8.36 -8.07
N HIS A 233 17.05 -7.58 -7.31
CA HIS A 233 18.50 -7.72 -7.28
C HIS A 233 18.92 -9.04 -6.61
N VAL A 234 20.01 -9.62 -7.10
CA VAL A 234 20.48 -10.96 -6.73
C VAL A 234 21.69 -10.84 -5.81
N PRO A 235 21.60 -11.24 -4.53
CA PRO A 235 22.76 -11.32 -3.66
C PRO A 235 23.66 -12.50 -4.04
N VAL A 236 24.98 -12.30 -3.98
CA VAL A 236 25.99 -13.31 -4.26
C VAL A 236 27.02 -13.34 -3.14
N LYS A 237 27.30 -14.53 -2.60
CA LYS A 237 28.35 -14.75 -1.59
C LYS A 237 29.72 -14.39 -2.17
N ARG A 238 30.61 -13.82 -1.35
CA ARG A 238 32.00 -13.60 -1.75
C ARG A 238 32.85 -14.83 -1.41
N ASP A 239 33.67 -15.25 -2.37
CA ASP A 239 34.64 -16.34 -2.18
C ASP A 239 35.69 -15.88 -1.17
N ALA A 240 35.78 -16.57 0.00
CA ALA A 240 36.70 -16.32 1.12
C ALA A 240 36.26 -15.35 2.23
N GLN A 241 34.98 -15.29 2.58
CA GLN A 241 34.54 -14.78 3.89
C GLN A 241 34.10 -15.90 4.83
N ASP A 242 34.39 -15.74 6.12
CA ASP A 242 33.80 -16.55 7.18
C ASP A 242 32.28 -16.44 7.15
N GLU A 243 31.56 -17.37 7.80
CA GLU A 243 30.11 -17.24 7.89
C GLU A 243 29.72 -15.98 8.69
N PRO A 244 28.69 -15.24 8.26
CA PRO A 244 28.19 -14.11 9.02
C PRO A 244 27.59 -14.59 10.36
N GLY A 245 27.32 -13.66 11.27
CA GLY A 245 26.71 -13.97 12.56
C GLY A 245 25.43 -14.82 12.45
N GLU A 246 25.15 -15.63 13.48
CA GLU A 246 24.01 -16.56 13.54
C GLU A 246 22.65 -15.88 13.22
N GLU A 247 22.52 -14.57 13.48
CA GLU A 247 21.35 -13.79 13.13
C GLU A 247 21.05 -13.74 11.62
N PHE A 248 22.07 -13.85 10.77
CA PHE A 248 21.96 -13.82 9.31
C PHE A 248 21.88 -15.21 8.67
N LYS A 249 22.12 -16.27 9.44
CA LYS A 249 22.29 -17.65 8.95
C LYS A 249 21.17 -18.11 8.02
N LYS A 250 19.91 -17.88 8.38
CA LYS A 250 18.76 -18.25 7.54
C LYS A 250 18.81 -17.61 6.15
N THR A 251 19.15 -16.33 6.08
CA THR A 251 19.23 -15.59 4.82
C THR A 251 20.51 -15.98 4.07
N TRP A 252 21.63 -16.12 4.78
CA TRP A 252 22.91 -16.56 4.23
C TRP A 252 22.83 -17.94 3.57
N ASP A 253 22.26 -18.92 4.24
CA ASP A 253 22.12 -20.30 3.74
C ASP A 253 21.29 -20.35 2.45
N ALA A 254 20.28 -19.48 2.34
CA ALA A 254 19.41 -19.39 1.16
C ALA A 254 20.07 -18.70 -0.04
N ILE A 255 21.12 -17.88 0.15
CA ILE A 255 21.79 -17.19 -0.96
C ILE A 255 22.51 -18.21 -1.84
N ASP A 256 21.98 -18.39 -3.05
CA ASP A 256 22.45 -19.28 -4.11
C ASP A 256 23.14 -18.53 -5.27
N GLY A 257 23.10 -17.19 -5.28
CA GLY A 257 23.59 -16.35 -6.36
C GLY A 257 22.71 -16.33 -7.62
N LEU A 258 21.50 -16.88 -7.54
CA LEU A 258 20.50 -16.96 -8.62
C LEU A 258 19.22 -16.21 -8.24
N SER A 259 18.72 -16.45 -7.03
CA SER A 259 17.46 -15.95 -6.52
C SER A 259 17.56 -14.49 -6.10
N SER A 260 16.54 -13.70 -6.44
CA SER A 260 16.41 -12.30 -6.03
C SER A 260 16.08 -12.15 -4.54
N ILE A 261 16.20 -10.93 -4.01
CA ILE A 261 15.83 -10.63 -2.61
C ILE A 261 14.36 -10.97 -2.32
N GLU A 262 13.46 -10.72 -3.27
CA GLU A 262 12.06 -11.09 -3.15
C GLU A 262 11.87 -12.61 -3.01
N GLU A 263 12.51 -13.36 -3.90
CA GLU A 263 12.44 -14.83 -3.91
C GLU A 263 13.05 -15.41 -2.64
N LEU A 264 14.18 -14.90 -2.18
CA LEU A 264 14.81 -15.30 -0.93
C LEU A 264 13.94 -14.98 0.28
N GLY A 265 13.29 -13.80 0.30
CA GLY A 265 12.33 -13.42 1.34
C GLY A 265 11.14 -14.36 1.41
N ARG A 266 10.63 -14.80 0.25
CA ARG A 266 9.58 -15.80 0.14
C ARG A 266 10.04 -17.17 0.60
N LEU A 267 11.15 -17.67 0.07
CA LEU A 267 11.70 -19.00 0.38
C LEU A 267 12.01 -19.16 1.88
N THR A 268 12.51 -18.10 2.52
CA THR A 268 12.83 -18.10 3.96
C THR A 268 11.65 -17.71 4.85
N GLY A 269 10.54 -17.26 4.27
CA GLY A 269 9.37 -16.72 4.99
C GLY A 269 9.65 -15.44 5.78
N ARG A 270 10.73 -14.72 5.47
CA ARG A 270 11.15 -13.48 6.16
C ARG A 270 10.56 -12.22 5.53
N GLY A 271 10.09 -12.31 4.29
CA GLY A 271 9.59 -11.18 3.50
C GLY A 271 10.70 -10.24 3.03
N GLU A 272 10.35 -9.33 2.13
CA GLU A 272 11.31 -8.45 1.43
C GLU A 272 12.13 -7.57 2.39
N PHE A 273 11.47 -6.91 3.36
CA PHE A 273 12.12 -5.95 4.23
C PHE A 273 13.25 -6.59 5.06
N THR A 274 12.92 -7.68 5.76
CA THR A 274 13.87 -8.41 6.60
C THR A 274 15.03 -8.95 5.77
N THR A 275 14.76 -9.53 4.61
CA THR A 275 15.80 -10.05 3.71
C THR A 275 16.69 -8.93 3.18
N THR A 276 16.11 -7.79 2.80
CA THR A 276 16.87 -6.61 2.35
C THR A 276 17.79 -6.11 3.45
N LYS A 277 17.30 -6.03 4.70
CA LYS A 277 18.07 -5.63 5.87
C LYS A 277 19.24 -6.58 6.14
N ASP A 278 18.99 -7.88 6.13
CA ASP A 278 20.01 -8.92 6.32
C ASP A 278 21.08 -8.84 5.23
N VAL A 279 20.67 -8.76 3.95
CA VAL A 279 21.59 -8.62 2.81
C VAL A 279 22.38 -7.32 2.88
N TYR A 280 21.74 -6.21 3.25
CA TYR A 280 22.42 -4.93 3.40
C TYR A 280 23.51 -4.98 4.47
N ALA A 281 23.21 -5.57 5.64
CA ALA A 281 24.19 -5.77 6.70
C ALA A 281 25.36 -6.65 6.22
N MET A 282 25.07 -7.73 5.50
CA MET A 282 26.08 -8.61 4.90
C MET A 282 26.92 -7.92 3.81
N ILE A 283 26.38 -6.92 3.10
CA ILE A 283 27.15 -6.07 2.18
C ILE A 283 28.13 -5.19 2.96
N GLN A 284 27.73 -4.61 4.10
CA GLN A 284 28.63 -3.76 4.90
C GLN A 284 29.78 -4.56 5.49
N SER A 285 29.50 -5.77 5.97
CA SER A 285 30.51 -6.69 6.50
C SER A 285 31.30 -7.43 5.40
N LYS A 286 30.97 -7.18 4.13
CA LYS A 286 31.63 -7.69 2.91
C LYS A 286 31.43 -9.20 2.65
N HIS A 287 30.43 -9.83 3.24
CA HIS A 287 30.07 -11.24 3.02
C HIS A 287 29.36 -11.44 1.70
N VAL A 288 28.55 -10.45 1.31
CA VAL A 288 27.70 -10.49 0.13
C VAL A 288 28.01 -9.30 -0.78
N ARG A 289 27.92 -9.50 -2.09
CA ARG A 289 27.78 -8.44 -3.08
C ARG A 289 26.39 -8.53 -3.72
N ILE A 290 25.92 -7.42 -4.28
CA ILE A 290 24.64 -7.35 -4.97
C ILE A 290 24.86 -7.24 -6.47
N GLU A 291 24.16 -8.07 -7.22
CA GLU A 291 24.16 -8.05 -8.68
C GLU A 291 22.81 -7.53 -9.21
N PRO A 292 22.81 -6.88 -10.39
CA PRO A 292 21.57 -6.43 -11.00
C PRO A 292 20.64 -7.62 -11.29
N PRO A 293 19.32 -7.37 -11.42
CA PRO A 293 18.35 -8.40 -11.75
C PRO A 293 18.77 -9.13 -13.02
N ARG A 294 18.64 -10.45 -13.02
CA ARG A 294 18.80 -11.22 -14.25
C ARG A 294 17.60 -10.92 -15.12
N MET A 295 17.83 -10.45 -16.34
CA MET A 295 16.75 -10.19 -17.29
C MET A 295 16.12 -11.52 -17.71
N SER A 296 15.02 -11.88 -17.05
CA SER A 296 14.19 -13.04 -17.38
C SER A 296 13.23 -12.66 -18.50
N GLY A 297 13.57 -13.02 -19.74
CA GLY A 297 12.69 -12.82 -20.90
C GLY A 297 13.39 -12.67 -22.25
N GLY A 298 14.68 -12.95 -22.34
CA GLY A 298 15.42 -12.82 -23.60
C GLY A 298 15.51 -11.36 -24.09
N PRO A 299 15.99 -11.14 -25.33
CA PRO A 299 16.25 -9.79 -25.85
C PRO A 299 15.02 -8.86 -25.85
N GLU A 300 13.81 -9.40 -26.02
CA GLU A 300 12.57 -8.60 -26.08
C GLU A 300 12.20 -7.98 -24.73
N ALA A 301 12.41 -8.71 -23.62
CA ALA A 301 12.20 -8.15 -22.28
C ALA A 301 13.21 -7.04 -21.95
N VAL A 302 14.46 -7.17 -22.42
CA VAL A 302 15.49 -6.13 -22.30
C VAL A 302 15.07 -4.86 -23.03
N VAL A 303 14.58 -5.01 -24.26
CA VAL A 303 14.08 -3.88 -25.07
C VAL A 303 12.86 -3.24 -24.41
N GLY A 304 11.93 -4.03 -23.85
CA GLY A 304 10.78 -3.52 -23.10
C GLY A 304 11.17 -2.68 -21.89
N VAL A 305 12.09 -3.17 -21.06
CA VAL A 305 12.60 -2.41 -19.89
C VAL A 305 13.37 -1.16 -20.34
N ALA A 306 14.22 -1.27 -21.36
CA ALA A 306 14.96 -0.13 -21.90
C ALA A 306 14.02 0.95 -22.45
N ASN A 307 12.96 0.56 -23.16
CA ASN A 307 11.93 1.47 -23.66
C ASN A 307 11.20 2.18 -22.52
N LEU A 308 10.87 1.47 -21.44
CA LEU A 308 10.23 2.06 -20.27
C LEU A 308 11.12 3.12 -19.59
N VAL A 309 12.43 2.85 -19.51
CA VAL A 309 13.41 3.83 -18.99
C VAL A 309 13.53 5.02 -19.94
N LEU A 310 13.63 4.79 -21.24
CA LEU A 310 13.67 5.84 -22.26
C LEU A 310 12.43 6.74 -22.20
N GLU A 311 11.24 6.15 -22.08
CA GLU A 311 9.99 6.91 -21.91
C GLU A 311 10.03 7.82 -20.68
N ARG A 312 10.51 7.30 -19.53
CA ARG A 312 10.65 8.11 -18.31
C ARG A 312 11.68 9.22 -18.47
N VAL A 313 12.81 8.97 -19.14
CA VAL A 313 13.82 9.99 -19.43
C VAL A 313 13.24 11.08 -20.35
N HIS A 314 12.49 10.69 -21.39
CA HIS A 314 11.81 11.63 -22.28
C HIS A 314 10.76 12.46 -21.54
N GLN A 315 9.94 11.83 -20.69
CA GLN A 315 8.95 12.54 -19.86
C GLN A 315 9.61 13.53 -18.90
N ALA A 316 10.71 13.14 -18.25
CA ALA A 316 11.46 14.04 -17.37
C ALA A 316 12.08 15.20 -18.15
N ALA A 317 12.61 14.95 -19.35
CA ALA A 317 13.14 15.99 -20.22
C ALA A 317 12.06 16.94 -20.73
N ASP A 318 10.87 16.44 -21.09
CA ASP A 318 9.71 17.25 -21.47
C ASP A 318 9.24 18.13 -20.30
N ALA A 319 9.14 17.55 -19.09
CA ALA A 319 8.77 18.29 -17.87
C ALA A 319 9.79 19.40 -17.54
N ALA A 320 11.07 19.20 -17.87
CA ALA A 320 12.13 20.19 -17.70
C ALA A 320 12.27 21.16 -18.89
N GLY A 321 11.38 21.09 -19.89
CA GLY A 321 11.43 21.95 -21.09
C GLY A 321 12.59 21.66 -22.06
N LYS A 322 13.26 20.51 -21.91
CA LYS A 322 14.44 20.08 -22.70
C LYS A 322 14.15 18.94 -23.67
N GLY A 323 12.90 18.49 -23.78
CA GLY A 323 12.54 17.32 -24.59
C GLY A 323 12.90 17.43 -26.08
N THR A 324 12.75 18.62 -26.68
CA THR A 324 13.12 18.85 -28.08
C THR A 324 14.63 18.71 -28.32
N VAL A 325 15.44 19.22 -27.37
CA VAL A 325 16.91 19.13 -27.42
C VAL A 325 17.37 17.69 -27.27
N LEU A 326 16.78 16.95 -26.33
CA LEU A 326 17.06 15.52 -26.15
C LEU A 326 16.77 14.73 -27.44
N ARG A 327 15.60 14.92 -28.07
CA ARG A 327 15.23 14.21 -29.31
C ARG A 327 16.18 14.52 -30.47
N GLN A 328 16.57 15.78 -30.66
CA GLN A 328 17.54 16.18 -31.68
C GLN A 328 18.96 15.64 -31.44
N SER A 329 19.28 15.29 -30.20
CA SER A 329 20.61 14.76 -29.83
C SER A 329 20.69 13.23 -29.99
N LEU A 330 19.55 12.58 -30.29
CA LEU A 330 19.41 11.14 -30.47
C LEU A 330 19.24 10.74 -31.96
N GLU A 331 19.09 11.73 -32.85
CA GLU A 331 19.17 11.59 -34.31
C GLU A 331 20.63 11.61 -34.80
#